data_AF-A0A954X8C1-F1
#
_entry.id   AF-A0A954X8C1-F1
#
_cell.length_a   1.000
_cell.length_b   1.000
_cell.length_c   1.000
_cell.angle_alpha   90.00
_cell.angle_beta   90.00
_cell.angle_gamma   90.00
#
_symmetry.space_group_name_H-M   'P 1'
#
loop_
_entity.id
_entity.type
_entity.pdbx_description
1 polymer ?
#
loop_
_entity_poly.entity_id
_entity_poly.type
_entity_poly.pdbx_seq_one_letter_code
_entity_poly.pdbx_strand_id
1 'polypeptide(L)'
;ARKGGRRFAYITVEVDPTSDLAMRDNRYPITEFGVENLVSRLIDVAEEEAALNECSVRYFRNAKVDGRMCTGIEVTKQVQREDSRFYQAKIYIDNELQVPIHFETYDWPAKEGGEPQLLEQYTYRNLQVNLGLTDADFDRNNASYQLRKPAKSDR
;
A
#
# COMPACT_ATOMS: atom_id res chain seq x y z
N ALA A 1 11.66 18.26 10.27
CA ALA A 1 13.14 18.26 10.19
C ALA A 1 13.62 16.90 9.68
N ARG A 2 14.16 16.83 8.45
CA ARG A 2 14.75 15.59 7.91
C ARG A 2 16.08 15.33 8.62
N LYS A 3 16.12 14.36 9.55
CA LYS A 3 17.38 13.87 10.15
C LYS A 3 18.00 12.77 9.27
N GLY A 4 18.28 13.11 8.00
CA GLY A 4 19.14 12.29 7.13
C GLY A 4 20.56 12.84 7.18
N GLY A 5 21.50 12.07 7.71
CA GLY A 5 22.89 12.50 7.89
C GLY A 5 23.58 12.88 6.58
N ARG A 6 24.32 14.01 6.59
CA ARG A 6 25.04 14.59 5.44
C ARG A 6 26.20 13.74 4.88
N ARG A 7 26.47 12.55 5.42
CA ARG A 7 27.64 11.72 5.07
C ARG A 7 27.42 10.74 3.91
N PHE A 8 26.19 10.54 3.46
CA PHE A 8 25.86 9.56 2.42
C PHE A 8 24.98 10.09 1.28
N ALA A 9 24.82 11.41 1.15
CA ALA A 9 23.97 12.04 0.13
C ALA A 9 24.41 11.78 -1.34
N TYR A 10 25.49 11.03 -1.55
CA TYR A 10 26.18 10.88 -2.84
C TYR A 10 26.45 9.42 -3.24
N ILE A 11 25.84 8.44 -2.56
CA ILE A 11 26.01 7.01 -2.83
C ILE A 11 24.69 6.45 -3.39
N THR A 12 24.77 5.80 -4.55
CA THR A 12 23.71 4.95 -5.09
C THR A 12 24.01 3.51 -4.68
N VAL A 13 23.04 2.84 -4.06
CA VAL A 13 23.15 1.43 -3.66
C VAL A 13 22.03 0.63 -4.32
N GLU A 14 22.34 -0.61 -4.69
CA GLU A 14 21.32 -1.60 -5.03
C GLU A 14 20.83 -2.24 -3.74
N VAL A 15 19.52 -2.25 -3.55
CA VAL A 15 18.87 -2.87 -2.41
C VAL A 15 17.91 -3.90 -2.97
N ASP A 16 18.04 -5.15 -2.52
CA ASP A 16 17.07 -6.18 -2.81
C ASP A 16 15.70 -5.76 -2.23
N PRO A 17 14.63 -5.68 -3.05
CA PRO A 17 13.29 -5.28 -2.61
C PRO A 17 12.73 -6.08 -1.43
N THR A 18 13.22 -7.30 -1.22
CA THR A 18 12.79 -8.23 -0.16
C THR A 18 13.72 -8.25 1.05
N SER A 19 14.83 -7.51 1.01
CA SER A 19 15.77 -7.45 2.14
C SER A 19 15.17 -6.76 3.37
N ASP A 20 15.65 -7.11 4.57
CA ASP A 20 15.29 -6.47 5.85
C ASP A 20 15.41 -4.93 5.81
N LEU A 21 16.36 -4.41 5.02
CA LEU A 21 16.54 -2.97 4.86
C LEU A 21 15.41 -2.34 4.05
N ALA A 22 14.99 -2.96 2.94
CA ALA A 22 13.89 -2.49 2.09
C ALA A 22 12.53 -2.68 2.75
N MET A 23 12.36 -3.79 3.46
CA MET A 23 11.11 -4.19 4.13
C MET A 23 10.88 -3.49 5.46
N ARG A 24 11.86 -2.72 5.98
CA ARG A 24 11.70 -2.02 7.26
C ARG A 24 10.44 -1.14 7.20
N ASP A 25 9.56 -1.33 8.19
CA ASP A 25 8.28 -0.63 8.34
C ASP A 25 7.27 -0.85 7.19
N ASN A 26 7.46 -1.88 6.35
CA ASN A 26 6.55 -2.26 5.28
C ASN A 26 6.10 -3.73 5.45
N ARG A 27 4.83 -4.02 5.16
CA ARG A 27 4.32 -5.41 5.13
C ARG A 27 4.61 -6.11 3.80
N TYR A 28 4.81 -5.35 2.74
CA TYR A 28 5.02 -5.85 1.38
C TYR A 28 6.23 -5.19 0.72
N PRO A 29 6.93 -5.89 -0.17
CA PRO A 29 8.02 -5.31 -0.95
C PRO A 29 7.48 -4.24 -1.90
N ILE A 30 8.35 -3.31 -2.28
CA ILE A 30 7.99 -2.23 -3.22
C ILE A 30 7.51 -2.76 -4.58
N THR A 31 7.87 -3.99 -4.93
CA THR A 31 7.40 -4.68 -6.15
C THR A 31 5.90 -4.98 -6.15
N GLU A 32 5.26 -5.02 -4.98
CA GLU A 32 3.81 -5.18 -4.84
C GLU A 32 3.06 -3.83 -4.86
N PHE A 33 3.77 -2.70 -4.91
CA PHE A 33 3.12 -1.39 -4.98
C PHE A 33 2.36 -1.20 -6.30
N GLY A 34 1.18 -0.59 -6.24
CA GLY A 34 0.38 -0.26 -7.41
C GLY A 34 -1.11 -0.52 -7.18
N VAL A 35 -1.94 0.27 -7.88
CA VAL A 35 -3.40 0.17 -7.80
C VAL A 35 -3.88 -1.21 -8.25
N GLU A 36 -3.28 -1.77 -9.30
CA GLU A 36 -3.61 -3.10 -9.81
C GLU A 36 -3.38 -4.20 -8.77
N ASN A 37 -2.16 -4.27 -8.21
CA ASN A 37 -1.83 -5.24 -7.17
C ASN A 37 -2.74 -5.09 -5.94
N LEU A 38 -3.06 -3.85 -5.54
CA LEU A 38 -4.00 -3.60 -4.46
C LEU A 38 -5.39 -4.15 -4.80
N VAL A 39 -5.92 -3.89 -6.00
CA VAL A 39 -7.23 -4.38 -6.43
C VAL A 39 -7.27 -5.91 -6.42
N SER A 40 -6.29 -6.57 -7.04
CA SER A 40 -6.22 -8.05 -7.07
C SER A 40 -6.22 -8.64 -5.66
N ARG A 41 -5.41 -8.09 -4.77
CA ARG A 41 -5.33 -8.55 -3.37
C ARG A 41 -6.64 -8.33 -2.60
N LEU A 42 -7.29 -7.19 -2.82
CA LEU A 42 -8.59 -6.91 -2.20
C LEU A 42 -9.66 -7.90 -2.66
N ILE A 43 -9.64 -8.31 -3.94
CA ILE A 43 -10.55 -9.32 -4.48
C ILE A 43 -10.27 -10.68 -3.84
N ASP A 44 -9.02 -11.14 -3.84
CA ASP A 44 -8.64 -12.44 -3.26
C ASP A 44 -9.08 -12.54 -1.79
N VAL A 45 -8.79 -11.49 -1.01
CA VAL A 45 -9.19 -11.41 0.40
C VAL A 45 -10.72 -11.39 0.53
N ALA A 46 -11.42 -10.62 -0.30
CA ALA A 46 -12.88 -10.53 -0.22
C ALA A 46 -13.55 -11.87 -0.54
N GLU A 47 -13.05 -12.63 -1.51
CA GLU A 47 -13.58 -13.95 -1.87
C GLU A 47 -13.40 -14.97 -0.72
N GLU A 48 -12.21 -15.00 -0.11
CA GLU A 48 -11.93 -15.88 1.03
C GLU A 48 -12.79 -15.53 2.26
N GLU A 49 -12.93 -14.25 2.58
CA GLU A 49 -13.73 -13.80 3.73
C GLU A 49 -15.24 -13.97 3.49
N ALA A 50 -15.71 -13.78 2.25
CA ALA A 50 -17.10 -14.01 1.88
C ALA A 50 -17.49 -15.49 2.04
N ALA A 51 -16.58 -16.43 1.76
CA ALA A 51 -16.83 -17.86 1.92
C ALA A 51 -17.10 -18.25 3.39
N LEU A 52 -16.58 -17.49 4.36
CA LEU A 52 -16.76 -17.76 5.79
C LEU A 52 -18.11 -17.27 6.34
N ASN A 53 -18.74 -16.27 5.71
CA ASN A 53 -19.96 -15.60 6.21
C ASN A 53 -19.83 -15.01 7.63
N GLU A 54 -18.62 -14.59 8.03
CA GLU A 54 -18.32 -14.08 9.39
C GLU A 54 -17.96 -12.59 9.41
N CYS A 55 -18.27 -11.86 8.35
CA CYS A 55 -18.00 -10.44 8.22
C CYS A 55 -19.29 -9.62 8.11
N SER A 56 -19.27 -8.42 8.69
CA SER A 56 -20.25 -7.37 8.39
C SER A 56 -19.65 -6.38 7.40
N VAL A 57 -20.45 -5.92 6.44
CA VAL A 57 -20.01 -4.97 5.40
C VAL A 57 -20.88 -3.72 5.46
N ARG A 58 -20.24 -2.55 5.49
CA ARG A 58 -20.89 -1.23 5.51
C ARG A 58 -20.38 -0.37 4.36
N TYR A 59 -21.28 0.32 3.68
CA TYR A 59 -20.97 1.22 2.56
C TYR A 59 -21.21 2.69 2.93
N PHE A 60 -20.35 3.59 2.46
CA PHE A 60 -20.47 5.04 2.62
C PHE A 60 -20.31 5.72 1.27
N ARG A 61 -21.28 6.54 0.84
CA ARG A 61 -21.23 7.15 -0.50
C ARG A 61 -20.64 8.57 -0.55
N ASN A 62 -20.37 9.17 0.62
CA ASN A 62 -19.93 10.57 0.74
C ASN A 62 -18.62 10.69 1.54
N ALA A 63 -17.73 9.70 1.43
CA ALA A 63 -16.42 9.79 2.06
C ALA A 63 -15.53 10.75 1.25
N LYS A 64 -14.64 11.48 1.92
CA LYS A 64 -13.69 12.37 1.27
C LYS A 64 -12.27 11.99 1.65
N VAL A 65 -11.46 11.65 0.67
CA VAL A 65 -10.04 11.30 0.84
C VAL A 65 -9.22 12.21 -0.04
N ASP A 66 -8.26 12.93 0.56
CA ASP A 66 -7.35 13.83 -0.15
C ASP A 66 -8.04 14.79 -1.14
N GLY A 67 -9.20 15.33 -0.74
CA GLY A 67 -9.98 16.24 -1.60
C GLY A 67 -10.97 15.56 -2.54
N ARG A 68 -10.84 14.25 -2.78
CA ARG A 68 -11.64 13.49 -3.74
C ARG A 68 -12.83 12.80 -3.08
N MET A 69 -13.95 12.69 -3.80
CA MET A 69 -15.17 12.04 -3.31
C MET A 69 -15.08 10.53 -3.57
N CYS A 70 -15.37 9.74 -2.54
CA CYS A 70 -15.18 8.30 -2.57
C CYS A 70 -16.41 7.55 -2.08
N THR A 71 -16.55 6.33 -2.60
CA THR A 71 -17.35 5.28 -1.98
C THR A 71 -16.45 4.49 -1.04
N GLY A 72 -16.74 4.58 0.25
CA GLY A 72 -16.07 3.79 1.28
C GLY A 72 -16.77 2.44 1.49
N ILE A 73 -15.97 1.41 1.73
CA ILE A 73 -16.39 0.07 2.11
C ILE A 73 -15.65 -0.26 3.40
N GLU A 74 -16.38 -0.62 4.45
CA GLU A 74 -15.82 -1.10 5.71
C GLU A 74 -16.27 -2.54 5.93
N VAL A 75 -15.30 -3.41 6.16
CA VAL A 75 -15.49 -4.82 6.46
C VAL A 75 -15.02 -5.04 7.88
N THR A 76 -15.89 -5.58 8.74
CA THR A 76 -15.55 -5.86 10.14
C THR A 76 -15.90 -7.31 10.48
N LYS A 77 -14.88 -8.07 10.92
CA LYS A 77 -15.06 -9.46 11.35
C LYS A 77 -15.88 -9.54 12.63
N GLN A 78 -16.75 -10.55 12.70
CA GLN A 78 -17.60 -10.83 13.85
C GLN A 78 -16.97 -11.87 14.79
N VAL A 79 -16.07 -12.70 14.26
CA VAL A 79 -15.42 -13.79 14.99
C VAL A 79 -13.90 -13.65 14.87
N GLN A 80 -13.20 -13.68 16.01
CA GLN A 80 -11.74 -13.73 16.03
C GLN A 80 -11.28 -15.17 15.81
N ARG A 81 -10.45 -15.38 14.78
CA ARG A 81 -9.79 -16.65 14.50
C ARG A 81 -8.28 -16.47 14.60
N GLU A 82 -7.56 -17.55 14.91
CA GLU A 82 -6.09 -17.53 15.01
C GLU A 82 -5.43 -17.16 13.67
N ASP A 83 -6.04 -17.51 12.55
CA ASP A 83 -5.58 -17.22 11.18
C ASP A 83 -6.10 -15.88 10.62
N SER A 84 -6.76 -15.07 11.45
CA SER A 84 -7.37 -13.82 11.00
C SER A 84 -6.32 -12.79 10.61
N ARG A 85 -6.31 -12.40 9.33
CA ARG A 85 -5.36 -11.41 8.78
C ARG A 85 -5.57 -9.98 9.30
N PHE A 86 -6.81 -9.64 9.64
CA PHE A 86 -7.22 -8.34 10.16
C PHE A 86 -8.52 -8.51 10.95
N TYR A 87 -8.86 -7.53 11.78
CA TYR A 87 -10.17 -7.36 12.40
C TYR A 87 -11.10 -6.49 11.55
N GLN A 88 -10.58 -5.36 11.07
CA GLN A 88 -11.32 -4.40 10.26
C GLN A 88 -10.51 -3.95 9.05
N ALA A 89 -11.16 -3.82 7.90
CA ALA A 89 -10.59 -3.24 6.68
C ALA A 89 -11.48 -2.10 6.19
N LYS A 90 -10.87 -1.00 5.76
CA LYS A 90 -11.55 0.13 5.12
C LYS A 90 -10.91 0.41 3.77
N ILE A 91 -11.74 0.45 2.74
CA ILE A 91 -11.36 0.67 1.35
C ILE A 91 -12.14 1.88 0.86
N TYR A 92 -11.46 2.83 0.20
CA TYR A 92 -12.11 3.99 -0.39
C TYR A 92 -11.83 4.04 -1.88
N ILE A 93 -12.89 3.87 -2.66
CA ILE A 93 -12.87 3.86 -4.11
C ILE A 93 -13.23 5.26 -4.59
N ASP A 94 -12.36 5.85 -5.40
CA ASP A 94 -12.60 7.16 -6.00
C ASP A 94 -13.80 7.12 -6.95
N ASN A 95 -14.75 8.05 -6.78
CA ASN A 95 -15.98 8.03 -7.57
C ASN A 95 -15.77 8.46 -9.03
N GLU A 96 -14.67 9.14 -9.37
CA GLU A 96 -14.39 9.57 -10.74
C GLU A 96 -13.47 8.58 -11.45
N LEU A 97 -12.33 8.23 -10.83
CA LEU A 97 -11.33 7.32 -11.38
C LEU A 97 -11.75 5.85 -11.26
N GLN A 98 -12.72 5.53 -10.40
CA GLN A 98 -13.22 4.17 -10.17
C GLN A 98 -12.14 3.18 -9.72
N VAL A 99 -11.16 3.66 -8.94
CA VAL A 99 -10.07 2.85 -8.37
C VAL A 99 -9.89 3.11 -6.88
N PRO A 100 -9.39 2.15 -6.09
CA PRO A 100 -9.08 2.38 -4.69
C PRO A 100 -7.95 3.41 -4.56
N ILE A 101 -8.20 4.48 -3.79
CA ILE A 101 -7.21 5.53 -3.49
C ILE A 101 -6.79 5.54 -2.03
N HIS A 102 -7.49 4.81 -1.17
CA HIS A 102 -7.09 4.60 0.22
C HIS A 102 -7.52 3.22 0.70
N PHE A 103 -6.63 2.60 1.46
CA PHE A 103 -6.83 1.31 2.09
C PHE A 103 -6.17 1.33 3.45
N GLU A 104 -6.89 0.86 4.47
CA GLU A 104 -6.34 0.65 5.80
C GLU A 104 -6.93 -0.61 6.45
N THR A 105 -6.11 -1.30 7.23
CA THR A 105 -6.56 -2.44 8.04
C THR A 105 -6.12 -2.29 9.47
N TYR A 106 -6.91 -2.89 10.35
CA TYR A 106 -6.71 -2.87 11.78
C TYR A 106 -6.77 -4.29 12.32
N ASP A 107 -5.92 -4.57 13.30
CA ASP A 107 -5.99 -5.76 14.14
C ASP A 107 -7.00 -5.57 15.27
N TRP A 108 -7.30 -6.68 15.94
CA TRP A 108 -8.13 -6.69 17.12
C TRP A 108 -7.54 -5.78 18.21
N PRO A 109 -8.39 -5.16 19.04
CA PRO A 109 -7.94 -4.40 20.18
C PRO A 109 -7.05 -5.24 21.12
N ALA A 110 -5.95 -4.66 21.61
CA ALA A 110 -5.06 -5.33 22.57
C ALA A 110 -5.73 -5.65 23.92
N LYS A 111 -6.88 -5.02 24.20
CA LYS A 111 -7.71 -5.25 25.38
C LYS A 111 -9.17 -5.23 24.96
N GLU A 112 -9.99 -6.05 25.60
CA GLU A 112 -11.43 -6.07 25.37
C GLU A 112 -12.04 -4.65 25.55
N GLY A 113 -12.82 -4.22 24.55
CA GLY A 113 -13.40 -2.87 24.51
C GLY A 113 -12.43 -1.74 24.15
N GLY A 114 -11.17 -2.05 23.81
CA GLY A 114 -10.20 -1.06 23.32
C GLY A 114 -10.37 -0.69 21.86
N GLU A 115 -9.53 0.23 21.39
CA GLU A 115 -9.48 0.62 19.97
C GLU A 115 -8.75 -0.43 19.12
N PRO A 116 -9.22 -0.70 17.89
CA PRO A 116 -8.48 -1.51 16.91
C PRO A 116 -7.08 -0.95 16.64
N GLN A 117 -6.12 -1.83 16.41
CA GLN A 117 -4.71 -1.43 16.21
C GLN A 117 -4.38 -1.33 14.73
N LEU A 118 -3.88 -0.20 14.25
CA LEU A 118 -3.53 -0.05 12.83
C LEU A 118 -2.44 -1.06 12.42
N LEU A 119 -2.71 -1.85 11.37
CA LEU A 119 -1.77 -2.80 10.77
C LEU A 119 -1.06 -2.21 9.56
N GLU A 120 -1.83 -1.61 8.66
CA GLU A 120 -1.33 -0.99 7.44
C GLU A 120 -2.28 0.07 6.93
N GLN A 121 -1.71 1.09 6.27
CA GLN A 121 -2.45 2.18 5.69
C GLN A 121 -1.71 2.69 4.46
N TYR A 122 -2.39 2.73 3.32
CA TYR A 122 -1.86 3.25 2.06
C TYR A 122 -2.83 4.29 1.51
N THR A 123 -2.28 5.39 0.99
CA THR A 123 -3.07 6.47 0.38
C THR A 123 -2.39 6.93 -0.90
N TYR A 124 -3.06 6.74 -2.03
CA TYR A 124 -2.66 7.29 -3.31
C TYR A 124 -3.07 8.77 -3.36
N ARG A 125 -2.09 9.66 -3.47
CA ARG A 125 -2.30 11.11 -3.58
C ARG A 125 -1.87 11.58 -4.95
N ASN A 126 -2.58 12.57 -5.49
CA ASN A 126 -2.34 13.10 -6.84
C ASN A 126 -2.24 12.00 -7.91
N LEU A 127 -3.10 10.99 -7.84
CA LEU A 127 -3.11 9.89 -8.80
C LEU A 127 -3.44 10.42 -10.20
N GLN A 128 -2.56 10.13 -11.16
CA GLN A 128 -2.75 10.44 -12.57
C GLN A 128 -2.67 9.13 -13.35
N VAL A 129 -3.60 8.93 -14.27
CA VAL A 129 -3.71 7.73 -15.10
C VAL A 129 -3.42 8.06 -16.56
N ASN A 130 -2.98 7.07 -17.33
CA ASN A 130 -2.79 7.20 -18.78
C ASN A 130 -1.82 8.31 -19.21
N LEU A 131 -0.72 8.50 -18.46
CA LEU A 131 0.29 9.53 -18.73
C LEU A 131 1.14 9.29 -20.00
N GLY A 132 0.99 8.12 -20.65
CA GLY A 132 1.80 7.76 -21.81
C GLY A 132 3.25 7.42 -21.45
N LEU A 133 3.48 6.85 -20.25
CA LEU A 133 4.78 6.31 -19.86
C LEU A 133 5.20 5.21 -20.85
N THR A 134 6.50 5.13 -21.10
CA THR A 134 7.14 4.22 -22.06
C THR A 134 8.13 3.32 -21.33
N ASP A 135 8.62 2.27 -22.00
CA ASP A 135 9.67 1.39 -21.43
C ASP A 135 10.92 2.16 -21.01
N ALA A 136 11.23 3.28 -21.68
CA ALA A 136 12.35 4.14 -21.32
C ALA A 136 12.18 4.79 -19.94
N ASP A 137 10.94 5.04 -19.50
CA ASP A 137 10.59 5.53 -18.15
C ASP A 137 10.68 4.43 -17.08
N PHE A 138 11.11 3.22 -17.44
CA PHE A 138 11.39 2.14 -16.50
C PHE A 138 12.80 1.55 -16.70
N ASP A 139 13.58 2.08 -17.64
CA ASP A 139 14.96 1.66 -17.84
C ASP A 139 15.83 2.13 -16.67
N ARG A 140 16.44 1.16 -16.01
CA ARG A 140 17.41 1.38 -14.93
C ARG A 140 18.58 2.28 -15.34
N ASN A 141 18.93 2.29 -16.63
CA ASN A 141 20.02 3.10 -17.20
C ASN A 141 19.55 4.47 -17.70
N ASN A 142 18.29 4.84 -17.49
CA ASN A 142 17.75 6.13 -17.91
C ASN A 142 18.60 7.28 -17.31
N ALA A 143 19.25 8.05 -18.18
CA ALA A 143 20.18 9.09 -17.78
C ALA A 143 19.50 10.22 -16.98
N SER A 144 18.19 10.41 -17.13
CA SER A 144 17.42 11.41 -16.39
C SER A 144 17.32 11.10 -14.89
N TYR A 145 17.49 9.83 -14.48
CA TYR A 145 17.48 9.42 -13.07
C TYR A 145 18.73 9.85 -12.31
N GLN A 146 19.78 10.25 -13.03
CA GLN A 146 21.04 10.73 -12.45
C GLN A 146 21.66 9.72 -11.47
N LEU A 147 21.35 8.42 -11.64
CA LEU A 147 21.99 7.34 -10.89
C LEU A 147 23.48 7.33 -11.24
N ARG A 148 24.35 7.35 -10.23
CA ARG A 148 25.78 7.27 -10.47
C ARG A 148 26.12 5.86 -10.95
N LYS A 149 26.82 5.77 -12.09
CA LYS A 149 27.36 4.49 -12.57
C LYS A 149 28.28 3.91 -11.50
N PRO A 150 28.17 2.62 -11.16
CA PRO A 150 29.11 2.00 -10.23
C PRO A 150 30.53 2.20 -10.80
N ALA A 151 31.48 2.53 -9.92
CA ALA A 151 32.88 2.59 -10.32
C ALA A 151 33.24 1.24 -10.96
N LYS A 152 33.86 1.27 -12.15
CA LYS A 152 34.40 0.05 -12.76
C LYS A 152 35.29 -0.60 -11.70
N SER A 153 34.95 -1.83 -11.30
CA SER A 153 35.85 -2.63 -10.49
C SER A 153 37.00 -3.00 -11.43
N ASP A 154 38.15 -2.35 -11.27
CA ASP A 154 39.39 -2.81 -11.88
C ASP A 154 39.67 -4.21 -11.29
N ARG A 155 39.37 -5.24 -12.08
CA ARG A 155 39.95 -6.58 -11.95
C ARG A 155 40.88 -6.81 -13.12
#